data_AF-A0A7J3F071-F1
#
_entry.id   AF-A0A7J3F071-F1
#
_cell.length_a   1.000
_cell.length_b   1.000
_cell.length_c   1.000
_cell.angle_alpha   90.00
_cell.angle_beta   90.00
_cell.angle_gamma   90.00
#
_symmetry.space_group_name_H-M   'P 1'
#
loop_
_entity.id
_entity.type
_entity.pdbx_description
1 polymer ?
#
loop_
_entity_poly.entity_id
_entity_poly.type
_entity_poly.pdbx_seq_one_letter_code
_entity_poly.pdbx_strand_id
1 'polypeptide(L)' 'MPLLENDVIFAYLNEYDPNHEISERIFQKLHNGEINVEISSVSLIEMELIYRSEKNGRQTS' A
#
# COMPACT_ATOMS: atom_id res chain seq x y z
N MET A 1 14.79 -7.88 7.59
CA MET A 1 14.46 -7.23 6.30
C MET A 1 13.72 -5.92 6.58
N PRO A 2 13.73 -4.93 5.68
CA PRO A 2 12.88 -3.75 5.84
C PRO A 2 11.40 -4.14 5.80
N LEU A 3 10.59 -3.51 6.66
CA LEU A 3 9.14 -3.71 6.72
C LEU A 3 8.46 -2.75 5.75
N LEU A 4 7.51 -3.25 4.96
CA LEU A 4 6.65 -2.45 4.09
C LEU A 4 5.36 -2.09 4.82
N GLU A 5 5.13 -0.80 5.01
CA GLU A 5 3.89 -0.28 5.60
C GLU A 5 2.83 -0.02 4.54
N ASN A 6 1.56 -0.03 4.97
CA ASN A 6 0.41 0.14 4.09
C ASN A 6 0.44 1.48 3.34
N ASP A 7 0.97 2.55 3.95
CA ASP A 7 1.05 3.88 3.35
C ASP A 7 1.80 3.85 2.01
N VAL A 8 2.86 3.06 1.90
CA VAL A 8 3.63 2.90 0.65
C VAL A 8 2.79 2.18 -0.41
N ILE A 9 1.98 1.21 0.00
CA ILE A 9 1.08 0.48 -0.89
C ILE A 9 -0.03 1.41 -1.39
N PHE A 10 -0.62 2.22 -0.50
CA PHE A 10 -1.67 3.18 -0.87
C PHE A 10 -1.15 4.29 -1.79
N ALA A 11 0.04 4.83 -1.51
CA ALA A 11 0.70 5.78 -2.40
C ALA A 11 0.96 5.17 -3.80
N TYR A 12 1.31 3.89 -3.86
CA TYR A 12 1.50 3.19 -5.13
C TYR A 12 0.19 3.01 -5.91
N LEU A 13 -0.93 2.77 -5.23
CA LEU A 13 -2.23 2.58 -5.88
C LEU A 13 -2.91 3.89 -6.30
N ASN A 14 -2.52 5.03 -5.74
CA ASN A 14 -3.11 6.33 -6.02
C ASN A 14 -2.16 7.23 -6.84
N GLU A 15 -2.44 7.40 -8.13
CA GLU A 15 -1.64 8.23 -9.05
C GLU A 15 -1.58 9.73 -8.64
N TYR A 16 -2.54 10.19 -7.83
CA TYR A 16 -2.58 11.56 -7.33
C TYR A 16 -1.90 11.73 -5.96
N ASP A 17 -1.35 10.66 -5.39
CA ASP A 17 -0.61 10.75 -4.14
C ASP A 17 0.72 11.50 -4.34
N PRO A 18 1.09 12.47 -3.48
CA PRO A 18 2.37 13.18 -3.59
C PRO A 18 3.59 12.26 -3.58
N ASN A 19 3.47 11.06 -3.02
CA ASN A 19 4.52 10.07 -2.93
C ASN A 19 4.40 8.96 -3.99
N HIS A 20 3.49 9.08 -4.95
CA HIS A 20 3.26 8.05 -5.97
C HIS A 20 4.55 7.66 -6.70
N GLU A 21 5.31 8.63 -7.24
CA GLU A 21 6.57 8.37 -7.92
C GLU A 21 7.62 7.68 -7.03
N ILE A 22 7.63 7.99 -5.72
CA ILE A 22 8.55 7.38 -4.77
C ILE A 22 8.16 5.92 -4.54
N SER A 23 6.88 5.66 -4.32
CA SER A 23 6.35 4.31 -4.14
C SER A 23 6.53 3.45 -5.40
N GLU A 24 6.31 4.00 -6.60
CA GLU A 24 6.53 3.30 -7.87
C GLU A 24 7.97 2.81 -8.00
N ARG A 25 8.96 3.66 -7.68
CA ARG A 25 10.38 3.26 -7.68
C ARG A 25 10.67 2.13 -6.69
N ILE A 26 10.00 2.10 -5.53
CA ILE A 26 10.14 1.00 -4.57
C ILE A 26 9.59 -0.30 -5.16
N PHE A 27 8.40 -0.25 -5.78
CA PHE A 27 7.80 -1.41 -6.43
C PHE A 27 8.57 -1.90 -7.66
N GLN A 28 9.21 -1.00 -8.41
CA GLN A 28 10.13 -1.37 -9.49
C GLN A 28 11.35 -2.14 -8.95
N LYS A 29 11.97 -1.66 -7.86
CA LYS A 29 13.09 -2.38 -7.21
C LYS A 29 12.68 -3.75 -6.68
N LEU A 30 11.47 -3.86 -6.12
CA LEU A 30 10.89 -5.13 -5.69
C LEU A 30 10.71 -6.09 -6.88
N HIS A 31 10.13 -5.58 -7.98
CA HIS A 31 9.90 -6.35 -9.20
C HIS A 31 11.21 -6.86 -9.83
N ASN A 32 12.24 -6.02 -9.83
CA ASN A 32 13.57 -6.37 -10.33
C ASN A 32 14.35 -7.30 -9.39
N GLY A 33 13.84 -7.59 -8.18
CA GLY A 33 14.53 -8.38 -7.17
C GLY A 33 15.72 -7.67 -6.52
N GLU A 34 15.82 -6.34 -6.65
CA GLU A 34 16.91 -5.53 -6.07
C GLU A 34 16.76 -5.39 -4.54
N ILE A 35 15.52 -5.46 -4.05
CA ILE A 35 15.21 -5.41 -2.62
C ILE A 35 14.21 -6.49 -2.25
N ASN A 36 14.26 -6.93 -1.00
CA ASN A 36 13.23 -7.78 -0.38
C ASN A 36 12.68 -7.05 0.84
N VAL A 37 11.37 -7.12 1.01
CA VAL A 37 10.64 -6.51 2.13
C VAL A 37 9.78 -7.55 2.81
N GLU A 38 9.47 -7.32 4.08
CA GLU A 38 8.47 -8.09 4.82
C GLU A 38 7.20 -7.24 4.99
N ILE A 39 6.04 -7.89 4.99
CA ILE A 39 4.78 -7.26 5.38
C ILE A 39 4.34 -7.88 6.72
N SER A 40 3.93 -7.02 7.65
CA SER A 40 3.33 -7.48 8.89
C SER A 40 1.90 -8.00 8.65
N SER A 41 1.52 -9.07 9.33
CA SER A 41 0.13 -9.53 9.36
C SER A 41 -0.84 -8.47 9.90
N VAL A 42 -0.36 -7.58 10.79
CA VAL A 42 -1.12 -6.44 11.29
C VAL A 42 -1.46 -5.48 10.16
N SER A 43 -0.50 -5.18 9.28
CA SER A 43 -0.70 -4.30 8.13
C SER A 43 -1.73 -4.89 7.15
N LEU A 44 -1.73 -6.22 6.94
CA LEU A 44 -2.76 -6.86 6.12
C LEU A 44 -4.18 -6.69 6.70
N ILE A 45 -4.33 -6.82 8.02
CA ILE A 45 -5.61 -6.63 8.71
C ILE A 45 -6.07 -5.17 8.59
N GLU A 46 -5.18 -4.21 8.80
CA GLU A 46 -5.48 -2.78 8.63
C GLU A 46 -5.96 -2.47 7.20
N MET A 47 -5.30 -3.03 6.19
CA MET A 47 -5.68 -2.84 4.79
C MET A 47 -7.09 -3.38 4.50
N GLU A 48 -7.44 -4.54 5.07
CA GLU A 48 -8.80 -5.09 4.96
C GLU A 48 -9.85 -4.22 5.66
N LEU A 49 -9.53 -3.66 6.83
CA LEU A 49 -10.43 -2.77 7.56
C LEU A 49 -10.68 -1.47 6.79
N ILE A 50 -9.64 -0.87 6.19
CA ILE A 50 -9.76 0.32 5.33
C ILE A 50 -10.63 0.01 4.11
N TYR A 51 -10.37 -1.11 3.42
CA TYR A 51 -11.16 -1.50 2.26
C TYR A 51 -12.65 -1.71 2.59
N ARG A 52 -12.94 -2.33 3.74
CA ARG A 52 -14.33 -2.52 4.21
C ARG A 52 -14.99 -1.19 4.59
N SER A 53 -14.28 -0.25 5.20
CA SER A 53 -14.85 1.03 5.61
C SER A 53 -15.23 1.90 4.41
N GLU A 54 -14.40 1.94 3.36
CA GLU A 54 -14.72 2.65 2.12
C GLU A 54 -15.93 2.05 1.39
N LYS A 55 -16.03 0.72 1.37
CA LYS A 55 -17.17 0.01 0.76
C LYS A 55 -18.48 0.33 1.49
N ASN A 56 -18.44 0.40 2.81
CA ASN A 56 -19.61 0.71 3.63
C ASN A 56 -19.99 2.21 3.52
N GLY A 57 -19.02 3.10 3.37
CA GLY A 57 -19.27 4.53 3.13
C GLY A 57 -19.93 4.83 1.77
N ARG A 58 -19.69 3.98 0.76
CA ARG A 58 -20.33 4.11 -0.57
C ARG A 58 -21.81 3.68 -0.62
N GLN A 59 -22.34 2.99 0.39
CA GLN A 59 -23.76 2.59 0.41
C GLN A 59 -24.69 3.67 0.99
N THR A 60 -24.15 4.75 1.55
CA THR A 60 -24.93 5.84 2.17
C THR A 60 -24.86 7.17 1.41
N SER A 61 -24.40 7.17 0.15
CA SER A 61 -24.34 8.36 -0.73
C SER A 61 -25.27 8.24 -1.92
#